data_AF-A0A286YDD0-F1
#
_entry.id   AF-A0A286YDD0-F1
#
_cell.length_a   1.000
_cell.length_b   1.000
_cell.length_c   1.000
_cell.angle_alpha   90.00
_cell.angle_beta   90.00
_cell.angle_gamma   90.00
#
_symmetry.space_group_name_H-M   'P 1'
#
loop_
_entity.id
_entity.type
_entity.pdbx_description
1 polymer ?
#
loop_
_entity_poly.entity_id
_entity_poly.type
_entity_poly.pdbx_seq_one_letter_code
_entity_poly.pdbx_strand_id
1 'polypeptide(L)' 'MQCKVTLLDGSEYGCDVDKRSRGQVLFDKVCEHLNLLEKDYFGLTYRDAENQK' A
#
# COMPACT_ATOMS: atom_id res chain seq x y z
N MET A 1 10.28 0.67 8.44
CA MET A 1 10.29 -0.48 7.51
C MET A 1 9.94 0.10 6.16
N GLN A 2 10.76 -0.18 5.16
CA GLN A 2 10.50 0.31 3.82
C GLN A 2 9.43 -0.56 3.17
N CYS A 3 8.34 0.05 2.74
CA CYS A 3 7.25 -0.58 2.01
C CYS A 3 7.27 -0.09 0.57
N LYS A 4 6.99 -1.00 -0.35
CA LYS A 4 6.90 -0.71 -1.78
C LYS A 4 5.53 -1.16 -2.27
N VAL A 5 4.79 -0.24 -2.90
CA VAL A 5 3.43 -0.46 -3.40
C VAL A 5 3.44 -0.26 -4.91
N THR A 6 2.97 -1.26 -5.66
CA THR A 6 2.69 -1.11 -7.09
C THR A 6 1.30 -0.50 -7.25
N LEU A 7 1.22 0.64 -7.92
CA LEU A 7 -0.01 1.37 -8.18
C LEU A 7 -0.72 0.81 -9.41
N LEU A 8 -1.98 1.22 -9.63
CA LEU A 8 -2.82 0.68 -10.71
C LEU A 8 -2.31 1.04 -12.12
N ASP A 9 -1.52 2.10 -12.25
CA ASP A 9 -0.87 2.50 -13.51
C ASP A 9 0.48 1.77 -13.74
N GLY A 10 0.87 0.87 -12.84
CA GLY A 10 2.13 0.13 -12.89
C GLY A 10 3.33 0.88 -12.31
N SER A 11 3.17 2.13 -11.87
CA SER A 11 4.23 2.85 -11.16
C SER A 11 4.42 2.31 -9.75
N GLU A 12 5.55 2.64 -9.12
CA GLU A 12 5.91 2.16 -7.80
C GLU A 12 6.02 3.32 -6.81
N TYR A 13 5.33 3.18 -5.68
CA TYR A 13 5.40 4.10 -4.56
C TYR A 13 6.16 3.47 -3.39
N GLY A 14 7.28 4.08 -3.00
CA GLY A 14 8.07 3.69 -1.85
C GLY A 14 7.82 4.61 -0.65
N CYS A 15 7.57 4.05 0.52
CA CYS A 15 7.44 4.83 1.75
C CYS A 15 7.91 4.07 2.99
N ASP A 16 8.30 4.83 4.02
CA ASP A 16 8.61 4.27 5.33
C ASP A 16 7.36 4.23 6.22
N VAL A 17 7.18 3.06 6.84
CA VAL A 17 6.12 2.79 7.81
C VAL A 17 6.73 2.15 9.06
N ASP A 18 6.20 2.48 10.24
CA ASP A 18 6.61 1.80 11.48
C ASP A 18 6.26 0.31 11.41
N LYS A 19 7.16 -0.55 11.86
CA LYS A 19 7.03 -2.02 11.78
C LYS A 19 5.77 -2.56 12.45
N ARG A 20 5.24 -1.87 13.46
CA ARG A 20 4.04 -2.26 14.22
C ARG A 20 2.79 -1.52 13.76
N SER A 21 2.87 -0.71 12.70
CA SER A 21 1.71 -0.04 12.13
C SER A 21 0.71 -1.03 11.57
N ARG A 22 -0.56 -0.66 11.60
CA ARG A 22 -1.61 -1.36 10.85
C ARG A 22 -1.45 -1.11 9.36
N GLY A 23 -1.90 -2.06 8.54
CA GLY A 23 -1.93 -1.89 7.07
C GLY A 23 -2.70 -0.64 6.61
N GLN A 24 -3.69 -0.20 7.39
CA GLN A 24 -4.41 1.05 7.16
C GLN A 24 -3.46 2.26 7.03
N VAL A 25 -2.41 2.34 7.85
CA VAL A 25 -1.45 3.46 7.80
C VAL A 25 -0.71 3.51 6.47
N LEU A 26 -0.36 2.35 5.92
CA LEU A 26 0.26 2.27 4.59
C LEU A 26 -0.75 2.67 3.51
N PHE A 27 -2.00 2.19 3.60
CA PHE A 27 -3.04 2.54 2.65
C PHE A 27 -3.36 4.03 2.66
N ASP A 28 -3.48 4.64 3.83
CA ASP A 28 -3.73 6.09 3.98
C ASP A 28 -2.63 6.92 3.29
N LYS A 29 -1.35 6.55 3.47
CA LYS A 29 -0.21 7.19 2.79
C LYS A 29 -0.31 7.08 1.27
N VAL A 30 -0.74 5.93 0.73
CA VAL A 30 -0.94 5.74 -0.71
C VAL A 30 -2.07 6.63 -1.21
N CYS A 31 -3.20 6.69 -0.48
CA CYS A 31 -4.31 7.55 -0.84
C CYS A 31 -3.94 9.04 -0.77
N GLU A 32 -3.16 9.45 0.22
CA GLU A 32 -2.64 10.82 0.32
C GLU A 32 -1.71 11.16 -0.86
N HIS A 33 -0.79 10.25 -1.22
CA HIS A 33 0.11 10.43 -2.36
C HIS A 33 -0.64 10.61 -3.68
N LEU A 34 -1.70 9.83 -3.88
CA LEU A 34 -2.54 9.88 -5.08
C LEU A 34 -3.62 10.97 -5.03
N ASN A 35 -3.76 11.68 -3.90
CA ASN A 35 -4.86 12.59 -3.63
C ASN A 35 -6.24 11.94 -3.86
N LEU A 36 -6.40 10.70 -3.40
CA LEU A 36 -7.59 9.89 -3.60
C LEU A 36 -8.69 10.27 -2.61
N LEU A 37 -9.80 10.78 -3.13
CA LEU A 37 -10.98 11.15 -2.35
C LEU A 37 -11.82 9.94 -1.93
N GLU A 38 -12.14 9.06 -2.88
CA GLU A 38 -13.06 7.93 -2.66
C GLU A 38 -12.29 6.66 -2.25
N LYS A 39 -11.75 6.66 -1.04
CA LYS A 39 -10.86 5.58 -0.54
C LYS A 39 -11.57 4.24 -0.35
N ASP A 40 -12.87 4.26 -0.10
CA ASP A 40 -13.68 3.06 0.24
C ASP A 40 -13.75 2.03 -0.91
N TYR A 41 -13.43 2.44 -2.14
CA TYR A 41 -13.40 1.54 -3.31
C TYR A 41 -12.08 0.78 -3.48
N PHE A 42 -11.04 1.14 -2.72
CA PHE A 42 -9.69 0.65 -2.94
C PHE A 42 -9.16 -0.08 -1.71
N GLY A 43 -8.14 -0.89 -1.93
CA GLY A 43 -7.43 -1.59 -0.86
C GLY A 43 -6.05 -2.03 -1.33
N LEU A 44 -5.25 -2.52 -0.40
CA LEU A 44 -3.96 -3.12 -0.70
C LEU A 44 -4.08 -4.64 -0.74
N THR A 45 -3.42 -5.25 -1.71
CA THR A 45 -3.22 -6.70 -1.75
C THR A 45 -1.73 -6.99 -1.64
N TYR A 46 -1.39 -8.09 -0.98
CA TYR A 46 -0.02 -8.59 -0.94
C TYR A 46 -0.06 -10.11 -1.10
N ARG A 47 1.04 -10.68 -1.59
CA ARG A 47 1.24 -12.13 -1.62
C ARG A 47 2.30 -12.47 -0.60
N ASP A 48 1.96 -13.35 0.33
CA ASP A 48 2.94 -13.92 1.24
C ASP A 48 3.85 -14.90 0.47
N ALA A 49 5.08 -15.09 0.96
CA ALA A 49 6.04 -16.05 0.42
C ALA A 49 5.48 -17.49 0.45
N GLU A 50 4.59 -17.79 1.39
CA GLU A 50 3.97 -19.11 1.51
C GLU A 50 2.85 -19.37 0.48
N ASN A 51 2.36 -18.33 -0.20
CA ASN A 51 1.26 -18.41 -1.17
C ASN A 51 1.73 -18.30 -2.64
N GLN A 52 3.01 -18.62 -2.91
CA GLN A 52 3.50 -18.87 -4.26
C GLN A 52 3.12 -20.29 -4.72
N LYS A 53 1.91 -20.46 -5.24
CA LYS A 53 1.59 -21.51 -6.21
C LYS A 53 0.80 -20.93 -7.37
#